data_AF-A0A957KC48-F1
#
_entry.id   AF-A0A957KC48-F1
#
_cell.length_a   1.000
_cell.length_b   1.000
_cell.length_c   1.000
_cell.angle_alpha   90.00
_cell.angle_beta   90.00
_cell.angle_gamma   90.00
#
_symmetry.space_group_name_H-M   'P 1'
#
loop_
_entity.id
_entity.type
_entity.pdbx_description
1 polymer ?
#
loop_
_entity_poly.entity_id
_entity_poly.type
_entity_poly.pdbx_seq_one_letter_code
_entity_poly.pdbx_strand_id
1 'polypeptide(L)'
;MKEWEMTTINTQPDVQLTSKQWFPIGLVTAVASVLAVLMVQAIALATWPEIALFKPLDSYARSAVFTLIPAVGATTLLAWLVAHKPRPVQTFIKIAATVLVISIIPDYLIPVAHKTVLASTVTAILHVVAAIVTVFVLITGYRRLAAQI
;
A
#
# COMPACT_ATOMS: atom_id res chain seq x y z
N MET A 1 -20.97 -44.09 11.40
CA MET A 1 -21.23 -42.74 11.97
C MET A 1 -20.27 -41.75 11.31
N LYS A 2 -20.81 -40.89 10.45
CA LYS A 2 -20.30 -39.58 9.95
C LYS A 2 -18.86 -39.48 9.43
N GLU A 3 -18.71 -39.80 8.14
CA GLU A 3 -18.39 -38.84 7.06
C GLU A 3 -18.27 -37.37 7.52
N TRP A 4 -17.06 -36.89 7.76
CA TRP A 4 -16.71 -35.47 7.90
C TRP A 4 -15.61 -35.10 6.90
N GLU A 5 -15.88 -35.31 5.62
CA GLU A 5 -15.33 -34.45 4.60
C GLU A 5 -16.02 -33.08 4.69
N MET A 6 -15.24 -32.05 5.01
CA MET A 6 -15.20 -30.78 4.29
C MET A 6 -14.38 -29.78 5.09
N THR A 7 -13.05 -29.93 5.02
CA THR A 7 -12.22 -28.73 5.01
C THR A 7 -12.16 -28.33 3.54
N THR A 8 -13.11 -27.50 3.10
CA THR A 8 -12.97 -26.80 1.83
C THR A 8 -11.81 -25.84 2.01
N ILE A 9 -10.59 -26.33 1.75
CA ILE A 9 -9.44 -25.47 1.56
C ILE A 9 -9.78 -24.66 0.32
N ASN A 10 -10.35 -23.47 0.51
CA ASN A 10 -10.50 -22.46 -0.52
C ASN A 10 -9.11 -21.87 -0.82
N THR A 11 -8.21 -22.73 -1.30
CA THR A 11 -7.06 -22.31 -2.08
C THR A 11 -7.62 -21.97 -3.44
N GLN A 12 -8.05 -20.73 -3.62
CA GLN A 12 -8.06 -20.20 -4.99
C GLN A 12 -6.67 -20.52 -5.58
N PRO A 13 -6.60 -21.17 -6.74
CA PRO A 13 -5.33 -21.45 -7.37
C PRO A 13 -4.58 -20.13 -7.55
N ASP A 14 -3.29 -20.13 -7.24
CA ASP A 14 -2.43 -18.97 -7.48
C ASP A 14 -2.24 -18.84 -9.00
N VAL A 15 -3.19 -18.16 -9.65
CA VAL A 15 -3.20 -17.98 -11.10
C VAL A 15 -2.15 -16.96 -11.49
N GLN A 16 -1.17 -17.39 -12.27
CA GLN A 16 -0.16 -16.49 -12.81
C GLN A 16 -0.77 -15.58 -13.87
N LEU A 17 -0.79 -14.28 -13.59
CA LEU A 17 -1.20 -13.25 -14.55
C LEU A 17 -0.04 -12.87 -15.47
N THR A 18 -0.36 -12.52 -16.71
CA THR A 18 0.60 -11.98 -17.68
C THR A 18 1.00 -10.54 -17.33
N SER A 19 2.15 -10.08 -17.83
CA SER A 19 2.59 -8.68 -17.62
C SER A 19 1.57 -7.64 -18.10
N LYS A 20 0.81 -7.95 -19.16
CA LYS A 20 -0.26 -7.09 -19.68
C LYS A 20 -1.44 -6.95 -18.71
N GLN A 21 -1.68 -7.96 -17.87
CA GLN A 21 -2.72 -7.92 -16.82
C GLN A 21 -2.22 -7.24 -15.55
N TRP A 22 -0.92 -7.36 -15.23
CA TRP A 22 -0.32 -6.65 -14.08
C TRP A 22 -0.25 -5.13 -14.27
N PHE A 23 0.01 -4.67 -15.50
CA PHE A 23 0.12 -3.25 -15.80
C PHE A 23 -1.10 -2.42 -15.36
N PRO A 24 -2.35 -2.74 -15.77
CA PRO A 24 -3.52 -1.97 -15.34
C PRO A 24 -3.77 -2.07 -13.82
N ILE A 25 -3.48 -3.20 -13.18
CA ILE A 25 -3.60 -3.31 -11.72
C ILE A 25 -2.62 -2.34 -11.03
N GLY A 26 -1.36 -2.34 -11.46
CA GLY A 26 -0.33 -1.46 -10.90
C GLY A 26 -0.67 0.03 -11.11
N LEU A 27 -1.12 0.38 -12.31
CA LEU A 27 -1.52 1.76 -12.64
C LEU A 27 -2.68 2.23 -11.75
N VAL A 28 -3.76 1.44 -11.64
CA VAL A 28 -4.91 1.79 -10.79
C VAL A 28 -4.49 1.88 -9.33
N THR A 29 -3.64 0.96 -8.86
CA THR A 29 -3.11 0.96 -7.48
C THR A 29 -2.32 2.24 -7.20
N ALA A 30 -1.41 2.61 -8.10
CA ALA A 30 -0.59 3.81 -7.97
C ALA A 30 -1.45 5.08 -7.94
N VAL A 31 -2.37 5.23 -8.91
CA VAL A 31 -3.25 6.39 -8.99
C VAL A 31 -4.15 6.49 -7.75
N ALA A 32 -4.81 5.39 -7.37
CA ALA A 32 -5.71 5.38 -6.22
C ALA A 32 -4.97 5.74 -4.92
N SER A 33 -3.77 5.20 -4.71
CA SER A 33 -2.98 5.45 -3.51
C SER A 33 -2.48 6.88 -3.44
N VAL A 34 -1.98 7.43 -4.55
CA VAL A 34 -1.58 8.85 -4.64
C VAL A 34 -2.76 9.75 -4.33
N LEU A 35 -3.91 9.55 -4.98
CA LEU A 35 -5.09 10.38 -4.75
C LEU A 35 -5.56 10.32 -3.29
N ALA A 36 -5.57 9.14 -2.68
CA ALA A 36 -5.94 8.98 -1.27
C ALA A 36 -4.99 9.74 -0.34
N VAL A 37 -3.68 9.61 -0.54
CA VAL A 37 -2.68 10.33 0.27
C VAL A 37 -2.82 11.85 0.11
N LEU A 38 -2.96 12.33 -1.14
CA LEU A 38 -3.11 13.76 -1.40
C LEU A 38 -4.40 14.32 -0.79
N MET A 39 -5.49 13.56 -0.81
CA MET A 39 -6.75 13.95 -0.16
C MET A 39 -6.58 14.08 1.36
N VAL A 40 -5.94 13.09 2.01
CA VAL A 40 -5.70 13.14 3.46
C VAL A 40 -4.73 14.26 3.83
N GLN A 41 -3.68 14.48 3.04
CA GLN A 41 -2.77 15.62 3.24
C GLN A 41 -3.50 16.95 3.09
N ALA A 42 -4.36 17.10 2.09
CA ALA A 42 -5.14 18.33 1.89
C ALA A 42 -6.06 18.61 3.08
N ILE A 43 -6.74 17.58 3.61
CA ILE A 43 -7.56 17.69 4.82
C ILE A 43 -6.71 18.09 6.03
N ALA A 44 -5.56 17.46 6.22
CA ALA A 44 -4.67 17.76 7.33
C ALA A 44 -4.14 19.20 7.27
N LEU A 45 -3.73 19.68 6.09
CA LEU A 45 -3.25 21.05 5.89
C LEU A 45 -4.36 22.09 6.01
N ALA A 46 -5.60 21.74 5.66
CA ALA A 46 -6.76 22.61 5.89
C ALA A 46 -7.13 22.69 7.38
N THR A 47 -6.86 21.64 8.16
CA THR A 47 -7.19 21.56 9.59
C THR A 47 -6.09 22.18 10.46
N TRP A 48 -4.83 21.95 10.11
CA TRP A 48 -3.64 22.41 10.84
C TRP A 48 -2.62 23.05 9.89
N PRO A 49 -2.85 24.29 9.43
CA PRO A 49 -1.99 24.93 8.42
C PRO A 49 -0.51 25.01 8.82
N GLU A 50 -0.20 25.09 10.11
CA GLU A 50 1.15 25.17 10.65
C GLU A 50 2.01 23.94 10.33
N ILE A 51 1.41 22.78 10.09
CA ILE A 51 2.17 21.56 9.73
C ILE A 51 2.72 21.63 8.30
N ALA A 52 2.29 22.60 7.48
CA ALA A 52 2.84 22.84 6.15
C ALA A 52 4.34 23.19 6.16
N LEU A 53 4.85 23.69 7.29
CA LEU A 53 6.26 23.99 7.49
C LEU A 53 7.12 22.72 7.66
N PHE A 54 6.49 21.58 7.99
CA PHE A 54 7.17 20.31 8.12
C PHE A 54 7.48 19.77 6.73
N LYS A 55 8.77 19.58 6.42
CA LYS A 55 9.22 19.21 5.06
C LYS A 55 8.42 18.06 4.44
N PRO A 56 8.18 16.91 5.08
CA PRO A 56 7.38 15.85 4.47
C PRO A 56 5.99 16.28 3.97
N LEU A 57 5.38 17.31 4.55
CA LEU A 57 4.04 17.80 4.24
C LEU A 57 4.03 19.10 3.41
N ASP A 58 5.19 19.71 3.15
CA ASP A 58 5.33 20.99 2.45
C ASP A 58 4.98 20.95 0.94
N SER A 59 4.84 19.75 0.38
CA SER A 59 4.74 19.54 -1.07
C SER A 59 3.89 18.33 -1.40
N TYR A 60 2.79 18.56 -2.13
CA TYR A 60 1.96 17.48 -2.69
C TYR A 60 2.73 16.63 -3.71
N ALA A 61 3.60 17.26 -4.52
CA ALA A 61 4.42 16.52 -5.49
C ALA A 61 5.37 15.54 -4.80
N ARG A 62 5.95 15.95 -3.66
CA ARG A 62 6.78 15.07 -2.83
C ARG A 62 5.97 13.88 -2.34
N SER A 63 4.83 14.11 -1.69
CA SER A 63 3.96 13.03 -1.21
C SER A 63 3.52 12.08 -2.32
N ALA A 64 3.19 12.62 -3.50
CA ALA A 64 2.83 11.81 -4.66
C ALA A 64 3.98 10.89 -5.09
N VAL A 65 5.21 11.40 -5.21
CA VAL A 65 6.39 10.59 -5.58
C VAL A 65 6.71 9.54 -4.52
N PHE A 66 6.70 9.91 -3.25
CA PHE A 66 6.94 8.99 -2.13
C PHE A 66 5.86 7.93 -1.97
N THR A 67 4.66 8.14 -2.51
CA THR A 67 3.59 7.14 -2.57
C THR A 67 3.70 6.27 -3.82
N LEU A 68 4.04 6.88 -4.96
CA LEU A 68 4.14 6.21 -6.26
C LEU A 68 5.23 5.12 -6.26
N ILE A 69 6.42 5.43 -5.73
CA ILE A 69 7.56 4.50 -5.75
C ILE A 69 7.22 3.19 -4.99
N PRO A 70 6.72 3.22 -3.74
CA PRO A 70 6.27 2.02 -3.04
C PRO A 70 5.11 1.31 -3.73
N ALA A 71 4.16 2.01 -4.34
CA ALA A 71 3.04 1.37 -5.05
C ALA A 71 3.52 0.55 -6.26
N VAL A 72 4.49 1.06 -7.01
CA VAL A 72 5.15 0.31 -8.10
C VAL A 72 5.91 -0.89 -7.53
N GLY A 73 6.69 -0.68 -6.47
CA GLY A 73 7.42 -1.77 -5.80
C GLY A 73 6.51 -2.85 -5.22
N ALA A 74 5.36 -2.48 -4.67
CA ALA A 74 4.36 -3.42 -4.17
C ALA A 74 3.73 -4.24 -5.30
N THR A 75 3.48 -3.61 -6.45
CA THR A 75 2.95 -4.30 -7.63
C THR A 75 3.93 -5.34 -8.15
N THR A 76 5.20 -4.96 -8.32
CA THR A 76 6.23 -5.89 -8.81
C THR A 76 6.50 -7.01 -7.80
N LEU A 77 6.49 -6.69 -6.50
CA LEU A 77 6.63 -7.68 -5.43
C LEU A 77 5.49 -8.70 -5.45
N LEU A 78 4.22 -8.26 -5.54
CA LEU A 78 3.11 -9.21 -5.59
C LEU A 78 3.18 -10.08 -6.85
N ALA A 79 3.47 -9.48 -8.00
CA ALA A 79 3.65 -10.22 -9.25
C ALA A 79 4.74 -11.31 -9.13
N TRP A 80 5.88 -10.96 -8.53
CA TRP A 80 6.95 -11.91 -8.27
C TRP A 80 6.54 -13.00 -7.29
N LEU A 81 5.85 -12.65 -6.20
CA LEU A 81 5.38 -13.62 -5.21
C LEU A 81 4.42 -14.63 -5.83
N VAL A 82 3.47 -14.18 -6.65
CA VAL A 82 2.51 -15.06 -7.35
C VAL A 82 3.23 -16.06 -8.25
N ALA A 83 4.33 -15.66 -8.89
CA ALA A 83 5.10 -16.55 -9.75
C ALA A 83 5.97 -17.57 -8.99
N HIS A 84 6.35 -17.29 -7.74
CA HIS A 84 7.43 -18.05 -7.06
C HIS A 84 7.08 -18.60 -5.67
N LYS A 85 5.94 -18.25 -5.08
CA LYS A 85 5.60 -18.63 -3.70
C LYS A 85 4.23 -19.32 -3.63
N PRO A 86 4.08 -20.34 -2.78
CA PRO A 86 2.84 -21.11 -2.65
C PRO A 86 1.71 -20.41 -1.88
N ARG A 87 1.98 -19.24 -1.28
CA ARG A 87 1.01 -18.42 -0.53
C ARG A 87 1.32 -16.93 -0.75
N PRO A 88 1.20 -16.44 -2.00
CA PRO A 88 1.75 -15.15 -2.40
C PRO A 88 1.04 -13.99 -1.70
N VAL A 89 -0.29 -14.00 -1.64
CA VAL A 89 -1.08 -12.92 -1.00
C VAL A 89 -0.80 -12.82 0.49
N GLN A 90 -0.74 -13.94 1.20
CA GLN A 90 -0.46 -13.94 2.65
C GLN A 90 0.96 -13.44 2.94
N THR A 91 1.93 -13.85 2.10
CA THR A 91 3.31 -13.41 2.21
C THR A 91 3.43 -11.92 1.90
N PHE A 92 2.73 -11.44 0.87
CA PHE A 92 2.67 -10.04 0.51
C PHE A 92 2.12 -9.17 1.64
N ILE A 93 1.00 -9.55 2.26
CA ILE A 93 0.41 -8.81 3.39
C ILE A 93 1.41 -8.71 4.56
N LYS A 94 2.11 -9.81 4.89
CA LYS A 94 3.13 -9.80 5.95
C LYS A 94 4.27 -8.84 5.63
N ILE A 95 4.78 -8.85 4.39
CA ILE A 95 5.83 -7.93 3.95
C ILE A 95 5.31 -6.49 4.00
N ALA A 96 4.12 -6.22 3.49
CA ALA A 96 3.52 -4.89 3.48
C ALA A 96 3.34 -4.35 4.91
N ALA A 97 2.90 -5.18 5.85
CA ALA A 97 2.80 -4.81 7.26
C ALA A 97 4.18 -4.48 7.86
N THR A 98 5.20 -5.30 7.61
CA THR A 98 6.57 -5.03 8.05
C THR A 98 7.13 -3.74 7.45
N VAL A 99 6.95 -3.53 6.14
CA VAL A 99 7.39 -2.32 5.44
C VAL A 99 6.69 -1.08 5.99
N LEU A 100 5.38 -1.16 6.28
CA LEU A 100 4.64 -0.07 6.92
C LEU A 100 5.22 0.30 8.29
N VAL A 101 5.50 -0.69 9.13
CA VAL A 101 6.11 -0.43 10.45
C VAL A 101 7.48 0.25 10.28
N ILE A 102 8.30 -0.26 9.37
CA ILE A 102 9.62 0.32 9.08
C ILE A 102 9.51 1.73 8.51
N SER A 103 8.53 2.00 7.63
CA SER A 103 8.38 3.32 6.99
C SER A 103 7.95 4.42 7.95
N ILE A 104 7.30 4.07 9.06
CA ILE A 104 6.88 5.03 10.10
C ILE A 104 8.06 5.47 10.98
N ILE A 105 9.10 4.64 11.14
CA ILE A 105 10.25 4.95 12.01
C ILE A 105 10.92 6.28 11.63
N PRO A 106 11.21 6.56 10.34
CA PRO A 106 11.71 7.86 9.90
C PRO A 106 10.91 9.07 10.37
N ASP A 107 9.59 8.97 10.43
CA ASP A 107 8.69 10.10 10.75
C ASP A 107 8.91 10.64 12.16
N TYR A 108 9.34 9.78 13.08
CA TYR A 108 9.60 10.14 14.47
C TYR A 108 11.09 10.32 14.76
N LEU A 109 11.96 9.54 14.13
CA LEU A 109 13.39 9.52 14.48
C LEU A 109 14.24 10.51 13.69
N ILE A 110 13.91 10.83 12.43
CA ILE A 110 14.75 11.73 11.64
C ILE A 110 14.57 13.17 12.14
N PRO A 111 15.65 13.90 12.45
CA PRO A 111 15.57 15.31 12.80
C PRO A 111 15.31 16.13 11.53
N VAL A 112 14.24 16.91 11.53
CA VAL A 112 13.86 17.80 10.44
C VAL A 112 13.34 19.10 11.02
N ALA A 113 13.53 20.21 10.30
CA ALA A 113 12.99 21.51 10.71
C ALA A 113 11.47 21.46 10.87
N HIS A 114 10.94 22.20 11.85
CA HIS A 114 9.50 22.27 12.17
C HIS A 114 8.86 20.91 12.50
N LYS A 115 9.66 19.92 12.90
CA LYS A 115 9.12 18.63 13.37
C LYS A 115 8.37 18.84 14.69
N THR A 116 7.10 18.46 14.68
CA THR A 116 6.25 18.36 15.87
C THR A 116 5.68 16.95 15.94
N VAL A 117 5.25 16.52 17.13
CA VAL A 117 4.58 15.22 17.30
C VAL A 117 3.35 15.13 16.38
N LEU A 118 2.60 16.23 16.24
CA LEU A 118 1.45 16.32 15.33
C LEU A 118 1.86 16.09 13.87
N ALA A 119 2.86 16.81 13.37
CA ALA A 119 3.29 16.69 11.97
C ALA A 119 3.87 15.29 11.65
N SER A 120 4.62 14.71 12.58
CA SER A 120 5.08 13.31 12.51
C SER A 120 3.91 12.33 12.48
N THR A 121 2.90 12.53 13.32
CA THR A 121 1.70 11.68 13.39
C THR A 121 0.89 11.75 12.10
N VAL A 122 0.69 12.96 11.55
CA VAL A 122 0.01 13.14 10.26
C VAL A 122 0.77 12.42 9.14
N THR A 123 2.09 12.52 9.11
CA THR A 123 2.93 11.83 8.11
C THR A 123 2.81 10.30 8.26
N ALA A 124 2.83 9.78 9.48
CA ALA A 124 2.61 8.36 9.75
C ALA A 124 1.22 7.89 9.29
N ILE A 125 0.18 8.73 9.45
CA ILE A 125 -1.17 8.44 8.94
C ILE A 125 -1.16 8.35 7.41
N LEU A 126 -0.42 9.23 6.71
CA LEU A 126 -0.29 9.14 5.25
C LEU A 126 0.32 7.80 4.81
N HIS A 127 1.33 7.29 5.52
CA HIS A 127 1.90 5.95 5.28
C HIS A 127 0.85 4.84 5.45
N VAL A 128 0.06 4.90 6.52
CA VAL A 128 -1.01 3.92 6.79
C VAL A 128 -2.06 3.95 5.67
N VAL A 129 -2.51 5.14 5.27
CA VAL A 129 -3.47 5.32 4.17
C VAL A 129 -2.91 4.75 2.86
N ALA A 130 -1.67 5.10 2.52
CA ALA A 130 -0.99 4.58 1.33
C ALA A 130 -0.93 3.04 1.34
N ALA A 131 -0.53 2.44 2.47
CA ALA A 131 -0.42 1.00 2.61
C ALA A 131 -1.78 0.29 2.49
N ILE A 132 -2.81 0.80 3.17
CA ILE A 132 -4.16 0.23 3.11
C ILE A 132 -4.69 0.25 1.67
N VAL A 133 -4.64 1.42 1.02
CA VAL A 133 -5.17 1.56 -0.35
C VAL A 133 -4.35 0.72 -1.33
N THR A 134 -3.02 0.75 -1.23
CA THR A 134 -2.14 -0.06 -2.09
C THR A 134 -2.47 -1.54 -1.97
N VAL A 135 -2.49 -2.07 -0.74
CA VAL A 135 -2.73 -3.50 -0.49
C VAL A 135 -4.13 -3.90 -0.92
N PHE A 136 -5.15 -3.10 -0.58
CA PHE A 136 -6.54 -3.39 -0.91
C PHE A 136 -6.79 -3.42 -2.41
N VAL A 137 -6.38 -2.36 -3.13
CA VAL A 137 -6.61 -2.24 -4.58
C VAL A 137 -5.84 -3.32 -5.33
N LEU A 138 -4.59 -3.56 -4.96
CA LEU A 138 -3.72 -4.53 -5.62
C LEU A 138 -4.23 -5.97 -5.44
N ILE A 139 -4.60 -6.37 -4.22
CA ILE A 139 -5.15 -7.71 -3.95
C ILE A 139 -6.51 -7.89 -4.62
N THR A 140 -7.38 -6.87 -4.56
CA THR A 140 -8.70 -6.93 -5.18
C THR A 140 -8.59 -7.05 -6.70
N GLY A 141 -7.71 -6.25 -7.32
CA GLY A 141 -7.42 -6.30 -8.75
C GLY A 141 -6.88 -7.67 -9.18
N TYR A 142 -5.90 -8.21 -8.44
CA TYR A 142 -5.36 -9.55 -8.67
C TYR A 142 -6.46 -10.62 -8.59
N ARG A 143 -7.24 -10.66 -7.49
CA ARG A 143 -8.30 -11.66 -7.30
C ARG A 143 -9.38 -11.59 -8.37
N ARG A 144 -9.75 -10.38 -8.79
CA ARG A 144 -10.76 -10.18 -9.84
C ARG A 144 -10.31 -10.78 -11.18
N LEU A 145 -9.06 -10.54 -11.59
CA LEU A 145 -8.54 -11.09 -12.84
C LEU A 145 -8.25 -12.59 -12.74
N ALA A 146 -7.75 -13.06 -11.60
CA ALA A 146 -7.53 -14.48 -11.35
C ALA A 146 -8.82 -15.30 -11.42
N ALA A 147 -9.97 -14.73 -11.02
CA ALA A 147 -11.27 -15.38 -11.12
C ALA A 147 -11.87 -15.42 -12.53
N GLN A 148 -11.23 -14.76 -13.51
CA GLN A 148 -11.68 -14.71 -14.91
C GLN A 148 -10.89 -15.65 -15.83
N ILE A 149 -9.91 -16.36 -15.28
CA ILE A 149 -9.03 -17.33 -15.96
C ILE A 149 -9.43 -18.72 -15.53
#